data_AF-A0A8I0AKS5-F1
#
_entry.id   AF-A0A8I0AKS5-F1
#
_cell.length_a   1.000
_cell.length_b   1.000
_cell.length_c   1.000
_cell.angle_alpha   90.00
_cell.angle_beta   90.00
_cell.angle_gamma   90.00
#
_symmetry.space_group_name_H-M   'P 1'
#
loop_
_entity.id
_entity.type
_entity.pdbx_description
1 polymer ?
#
loop_
_entity_poly.entity_id
_entity_poly.type
_entity_poly.pdbx_seq_one_letter_code
_entity_poly.pdbx_strand_id
1 'polypeptide(L)'
;MSVKESMDKEQEFLYEKFKSTGQEKVKLSCALEGFFQEKEETSEEAKNAYSQYLKRRIRPAMEELIRQENICEMEQLAGMDWFGINELESFIRTARKEQKLESLVWLMKLKDSKYGYTDRDFTL
;
A
#
# COMPACT_ATOMS: atom_id res chain seq x y z
N MET A 1 10.99 -26.58 20.20
CA MET A 1 11.03 -25.98 18.84
C MET A 1 10.58 -24.55 19.00
N SER A 2 11.53 -23.62 18.95
CA SER A 2 11.27 -22.20 19.20
C SER A 2 10.51 -21.60 18.03
N VAL A 3 9.44 -20.86 18.34
CA VAL A 3 8.63 -20.07 17.39
C VAL A 3 9.50 -19.20 16.46
N LYS A 4 10.72 -18.88 16.90
CA LYS A 4 11.73 -18.11 16.18
C LYS A 4 12.28 -18.79 14.91
N GLU A 5 12.48 -20.12 14.91
CA GLU A 5 13.01 -20.85 13.73
C GLU A 5 11.98 -21.08 12.62
N SER A 6 10.69 -21.06 12.94
CA SER A 6 9.62 -21.18 11.93
C SER A 6 9.37 -19.86 11.19
N MET A 7 9.72 -18.73 11.80
CA MET A 7 9.41 -17.39 11.31
C MET A 7 10.44 -16.84 10.31
N ASP A 8 11.72 -17.15 10.51
CA ASP A 8 12.79 -16.86 9.52
C ASP A 8 12.49 -17.53 8.17
N LYS A 9 11.99 -18.77 8.22
CA LYS A 9 11.62 -19.54 7.03
C LYS A 9 10.45 -18.93 6.28
N GLU A 10 9.51 -18.30 6.96
CA GLU A 10 8.34 -17.68 6.31
C GLU A 10 8.72 -16.41 5.55
N GLN A 11 9.62 -15.60 6.09
CA GLN A 11 10.14 -14.42 5.40
C GLN A 11 11.08 -14.77 4.24
N GLU A 12 11.97 -15.73 4.44
CA GLU A 12 12.81 -16.22 3.36
C GLU A 12 11.97 -16.85 2.25
N PHE A 13 10.91 -17.59 2.61
CA PHE A 13 9.94 -18.13 1.67
C PHE A 13 9.16 -17.03 0.94
N LEU A 14 8.69 -15.98 1.63
CA LEU A 14 8.01 -14.84 1.00
C LEU A 14 8.93 -14.09 0.04
N TYR A 15 10.19 -13.86 0.43
CA TYR A 15 11.17 -13.16 -0.39
C TYR A 15 11.58 -13.99 -1.62
N GLU A 16 11.80 -15.29 -1.45
CA GLU A 16 12.04 -16.21 -2.56
C GLU A 16 10.83 -16.34 -3.47
N LYS A 17 9.61 -16.40 -2.91
CA LYS A 17 8.36 -16.39 -3.69
C LYS A 17 8.21 -15.08 -4.45
N PHE A 18 8.58 -13.93 -3.87
CA PHE A 18 8.59 -12.62 -4.53
C PHE A 18 9.59 -12.56 -5.69
N LYS A 19 10.76 -13.19 -5.57
CA LYS A 19 11.75 -13.28 -6.65
C LYS A 19 11.35 -14.25 -7.76
N SER A 20 10.86 -15.43 -7.39
CA SER A 20 10.57 -16.54 -8.30
C SER A 20 9.24 -16.39 -9.04
N THR A 21 8.27 -15.70 -8.43
CA THR A 21 6.95 -15.46 -9.03
C THR A 21 7.01 -14.53 -10.23
N GLY A 22 6.53 -15.02 -11.38
CA GLY A 22 6.25 -14.20 -12.57
C GLY A 22 4.87 -13.54 -12.59
N GLN A 23 3.97 -13.89 -11.66
CA GLN A 23 2.64 -13.30 -11.58
C GLN A 23 2.68 -11.97 -10.80
N GLU A 24 2.46 -10.85 -11.50
CA GLU A 24 2.55 -9.51 -10.90
C GLU A 24 1.62 -9.31 -9.69
N LYS A 25 0.42 -9.89 -9.71
CA LYS A 25 -0.53 -9.81 -8.57
C LYS A 25 0.02 -10.49 -7.32
N VAL A 26 0.51 -11.73 -7.46
CA VAL A 26 1.09 -12.48 -6.35
C VAL A 26 2.34 -11.77 -5.82
N LYS A 27 3.16 -11.23 -6.73
CA LYS A 27 4.34 -10.44 -6.38
C LYS A 27 3.99 -9.18 -5.57
N LEU A 28 2.90 -8.51 -5.94
CA LEU A 28 2.39 -7.35 -5.23
C LEU A 28 1.87 -7.72 -3.83
N SER A 29 1.04 -8.75 -3.72
CA SER A 29 0.54 -9.23 -2.42
C SER A 29 1.68 -9.62 -1.49
N CYS A 30 2.66 -10.40 -1.98
CA CYS A 30 3.83 -10.75 -1.17
C CYS A 30 4.64 -9.51 -0.73
N ALA A 31 4.75 -8.49 -1.58
CA ALA A 31 5.43 -7.25 -1.22
C ALA A 31 4.67 -6.44 -0.17
N LEU A 32 3.34 -6.38 -0.24
CA LEU A 32 2.50 -5.74 0.77
C LEU A 32 2.59 -6.49 2.09
N GLU A 33 2.35 -7.81 2.08
CA GLU A 33 2.42 -8.66 3.27
C GLU A 33 3.79 -8.58 3.94
N GLY A 34 4.88 -8.66 3.16
CA GLY A 34 6.24 -8.56 3.69
C GLY A 34 6.64 -7.15 4.15
N PHE A 35 6.01 -6.11 3.62
CA PHE A 35 6.25 -4.72 4.03
C PHE A 35 5.51 -4.36 5.32
N PHE A 36 4.25 -4.79 5.46
CA PHE A 36 3.42 -4.53 6.64
C PHE A 36 3.63 -5.53 7.78
N GLN A 37 4.42 -6.58 7.58
CA GLN A 37 4.78 -7.48 8.67
C GLN A 37 5.57 -6.70 9.73
N GLU A 38 4.87 -6.30 10.78
CA GLU A 38 5.30 -5.49 11.93
C GLU A 38 6.26 -6.27 12.85
N LYS A 39 7.25 -6.97 12.26
CA LYS A 39 8.29 -7.67 13.02
C LYS A 39 9.63 -7.03 12.72
N GLU A 40 10.21 -6.51 13.80
CA GLU A 40 11.50 -5.82 13.91
C GLU A 40 12.68 -6.58 13.27
N GLU A 41 12.55 -7.90 13.09
CA GLU A 41 13.60 -8.77 12.52
C GLU A 41 13.47 -9.03 11.01
N THR A 42 12.64 -8.28 10.28
CA THR A 42 12.71 -8.35 8.79
C THR A 42 14.02 -7.73 8.33
N SER A 43 14.85 -8.50 7.63
CA SER A 43 16.11 -8.00 7.08
C SER A 43 15.87 -6.69 6.33
N GLU A 44 16.64 -5.65 6.67
CA GLU A 44 16.53 -4.31 6.09
C GLU A 44 16.60 -4.36 4.55
N GLU A 45 17.33 -5.34 4.01
CA GLU A 45 17.46 -5.61 2.58
C GLU A 45 16.12 -5.99 1.94
N ALA A 46 15.35 -6.87 2.59
CA ALA A 46 14.04 -7.31 2.12
C ALA A 46 13.01 -6.18 2.25
N LYS A 47 12.99 -5.48 3.39
CA LYS A 47 12.15 -4.28 3.59
C LYS A 47 12.42 -3.21 2.54
N ASN A 48 13.69 -2.93 2.24
CA ASN A 48 14.06 -1.97 1.21
C ASN A 48 13.65 -2.44 -0.19
N ALA A 49 13.83 -3.73 -0.51
CA ALA A 49 13.39 -4.30 -1.78
C ALA A 49 11.86 -4.18 -1.96
N TYR A 50 11.06 -4.52 -0.95
CA TYR A 50 9.61 -4.35 -0.97
C TYR A 50 9.22 -2.89 -1.09
N SER A 51 9.83 -2.00 -0.30
CA SER A 51 9.58 -0.55 -0.35
C SER A 51 9.82 0.04 -1.73
N GLN A 52 10.97 -0.30 -2.36
CA GLN A 52 11.29 0.19 -3.70
C GLN A 52 10.32 -0.36 -4.76
N TYR A 53 9.93 -1.62 -4.63
CA TYR A 53 8.96 -2.24 -5.52
C TYR A 53 7.59 -1.57 -5.40
N LEU A 54 7.06 -1.45 -4.17
CA LEU A 54 5.79 -0.81 -3.87
C LEU A 54 5.78 0.66 -4.28
N LYS A 55 6.86 1.41 -4.04
CA LYS A 55 6.98 2.81 -4.48
C LYS A 55 6.89 2.94 -6.00
N ARG A 56 7.55 2.06 -6.76
CA ARG A 56 7.43 2.03 -8.24
C ARG A 56 6.05 1.60 -8.73
N ARG A 57 5.33 0.85 -7.90
CA ARG A 57 4.04 0.24 -8.20
C ARG A 57 2.96 0.71 -7.23
N ILE A 58 3.01 1.99 -6.85
CA ILE A 58 2.11 2.53 -5.82
C ILE A 58 0.65 2.51 -6.27
N ARG A 59 0.41 2.71 -7.57
CA ARG A 59 -0.93 2.64 -8.14
C ARG A 59 -1.57 1.25 -7.98
N PRO A 60 -0.98 0.16 -8.53
CA PRO A 60 -1.55 -1.16 -8.36
C PRO A 60 -1.55 -1.63 -6.90
N ALA A 61 -0.55 -1.25 -6.09
CA ALA A 61 -0.55 -1.50 -4.64
C ALA A 61 -1.81 -0.93 -3.98
N MET A 62 -2.02 0.38 -4.15
CA MET A 62 -3.15 1.07 -3.54
C MET A 62 -4.50 0.59 -4.08
N GLU A 63 -4.59 0.30 -5.39
CA GLU A 63 -5.80 -0.24 -5.99
C GLU A 63 -6.16 -1.62 -5.43
N GLU A 64 -5.18 -2.48 -5.16
CA GLU A 64 -5.43 -3.77 -4.53
C GLU A 64 -5.93 -3.59 -3.09
N LEU A 65 -5.32 -2.68 -2.32
CA LEU A 65 -5.78 -2.34 -0.97
C LEU A 65 -7.20 -1.77 -0.96
N ILE A 66 -7.54 -0.93 -1.94
CA ILE A 66 -8.89 -0.40 -2.14
C ILE A 66 -9.87 -1.53 -2.43
N ARG A 67 -9.52 -2.48 -3.32
CA ARG A 67 -10.39 -3.64 -3.61
C ARG A 67 -10.62 -4.52 -2.38
N GLN A 68 -9.60 -4.64 -1.53
CA GLN A 68 -9.68 -5.38 -0.26
C GLN A 68 -10.31 -4.57 0.89
N GLU A 69 -10.60 -3.28 0.69
CA GLU A 69 -11.08 -2.35 1.72
C GLU A 69 -10.16 -2.27 2.96
N ASN A 70 -8.85 -2.48 2.77
CA ASN A 70 -7.90 -2.46 3.88
C ASN A 70 -7.38 -1.06 4.18
N ILE A 71 -8.15 -0.31 4.97
CA ILE A 71 -7.82 1.09 5.32
C ILE A 71 -6.53 1.20 6.13
N CYS A 72 -6.22 0.24 6.99
CA CYS A 72 -5.04 0.27 7.84
C CYS A 72 -3.74 0.29 7.03
N GLU A 73 -3.65 -0.58 6.01
CA GLU A 73 -2.51 -0.62 5.08
C GLU A 73 -2.46 0.63 4.19
N MET A 74 -3.63 1.13 3.77
CA MET A 74 -3.76 2.38 2.99
C MET A 74 -3.22 3.59 3.77
N GLU A 75 -3.52 3.69 5.06
CA GLU A 75 -3.03 4.73 5.96
C GLU A 75 -1.51 4.72 6.08
N GLN A 76 -0.95 3.54 6.28
CA GLN A 76 0.49 3.37 6.35
C GLN A 76 1.19 3.79 5.05
N LEU A 77 0.66 3.41 3.88
CA LEU A 77 1.23 3.86 2.59
C LEU A 77 1.13 5.37 2.40
N ALA A 78 0.02 5.99 2.83
CA ALA A 78 -0.16 7.44 2.72
C ALA A 78 0.80 8.21 3.62
N GLY A 79 1.14 7.67 4.80
CA GLY A 79 2.15 8.21 5.70
C GLY A 79 3.58 8.17 5.14
N MET A 80 3.84 7.33 4.13
CA MET A 80 5.15 7.21 3.48
C MET A 80 5.36 8.22 2.34
N ASP A 81 4.35 9.03 2.00
CA ASP A 81 4.43 10.07 0.96
C ASP A 81 4.87 9.53 -0.43
N TRP A 82 4.49 8.29 -0.76
CA TRP A 82 4.86 7.64 -2.03
C TRP A 82 4.04 8.10 -3.24
N PHE A 83 2.94 8.81 -3.02
CA PHE A 83 2.02 9.24 -4.07
C PHE A 83 1.50 10.66 -3.80
N GLY A 84 1.23 11.39 -4.88
CA GLY A 84 0.74 12.77 -4.81
C GLY A 84 -0.78 12.89 -4.98
N ILE A 85 -1.26 14.13 -5.14
CA ILE A 85 -2.67 14.44 -5.37
C ILE A 85 -3.23 13.79 -6.65
N ASN A 86 -2.44 13.73 -7.73
CA ASN A 86 -2.85 13.11 -9.00
C ASN A 86 -3.16 11.62 -8.84
N GLU A 87 -2.32 10.92 -8.08
CA GLU A 87 -2.52 9.50 -7.77
C GLU A 87 -3.74 9.32 -6.85
N LEU A 88 -3.85 10.17 -5.83
CA LEU A 88 -4.98 10.18 -4.90
C LEU A 88 -6.31 10.37 -5.62
N GLU A 89 -6.40 11.30 -6.57
CA GLU A 89 -7.60 11.48 -7.40
C GLU A 89 -7.90 10.25 -8.26
N SER A 90 -6.86 9.59 -8.80
CA SER A 90 -7.03 8.32 -9.52
C SER A 90 -7.60 7.24 -8.60
N PHE A 91 -7.14 7.15 -7.36
CA PHE A 91 -7.62 6.19 -6.37
C PHE A 91 -9.07 6.44 -5.98
N ILE A 92 -9.48 7.69 -5.79
CA ILE A 92 -10.87 8.07 -5.53
C ILE A 92 -11.77 7.62 -6.68
N ARG A 93 -11.32 7.78 -7.94
CA ARG A 93 -12.06 7.30 -9.12
C ARG A 93 -12.18 5.78 -9.13
N THR A 94 -11.09 5.06 -8.83
CA THR A 94 -11.11 3.59 -8.74
C THR A 94 -12.03 3.10 -7.63
N ALA A 95 -11.91 3.64 -6.41
CA ALA A 95 -12.78 3.29 -5.28
C ALA A 95 -14.27 3.54 -5.59
N ARG A 96 -14.58 4.65 -6.25
CA ARG A 96 -15.95 4.95 -6.70
C ARG A 96 -16.46 3.94 -7.74
N LYS A 97 -15.60 3.56 -8.70
CA LYS A 97 -15.95 2.60 -9.75
C LYS A 97 -16.19 1.19 -9.16
N GLU A 98 -15.35 0.78 -8.23
CA GLU A 98 -15.42 -0.52 -7.53
C GLU A 98 -16.44 -0.52 -6.37
N GLN A 99 -17.12 0.62 -6.11
CA GLN A 99 -18.10 0.83 -5.04
C GLN A 99 -17.56 0.52 -3.63
N LYS A 100 -16.27 0.78 -3.40
CA LYS A 100 -15.59 0.58 -2.12
C LYS A 100 -15.75 1.80 -1.23
N LEU A 101 -16.87 1.83 -0.50
CA LEU A 101 -17.31 3.01 0.25
C LEU A 101 -16.34 3.37 1.37
N GLU A 102 -15.80 2.40 2.11
CA GLU A 102 -14.87 2.67 3.21
C GLU A 102 -13.57 3.31 2.68
N SER A 103 -12.98 2.69 1.65
CA SER A 103 -11.79 3.22 0.99
C SER A 103 -12.04 4.59 0.37
N LEU A 104 -13.20 4.80 -0.26
CA LEU A 104 -13.57 6.08 -0.85
C LEU A 104 -13.67 7.18 0.21
N VAL A 105 -14.40 6.93 1.30
CA VAL A 105 -14.57 7.90 2.40
C VAL A 105 -13.22 8.25 3.00
N TRP A 106 -12.36 7.25 3.23
CA TRP A 106 -11.04 7.48 3.75
C TRP A 106 -10.16 8.30 2.78
N LEU A 107 -10.13 7.97 1.48
CA LEU A 107 -9.36 8.73 0.47
C LEU A 107 -9.83 10.19 0.38
N MET A 108 -11.13 10.44 0.51
CA MET A 108 -11.69 11.80 0.53
C MET A 108 -11.25 12.57 1.78
N LYS A 109 -11.25 11.93 2.96
CA LYS A 109 -10.72 12.52 4.20
C LYS A 109 -9.23 12.80 4.13
N LEU A 110 -8.45 11.87 3.55
CA LEU A 110 -7.02 12.06 3.34
C LEU A 110 -6.77 13.26 2.40
N LYS A 111 -7.52 13.37 1.30
CA LYS A 111 -7.43 14.50 0.37
C LYS A 111 -7.72 15.83 1.07
N ASP A 112 -8.80 15.87 1.84
CA ASP A 112 -9.21 17.03 2.63
C ASP A 112 -8.11 17.44 3.61
N SER A 113 -7.59 16.49 4.40
CA SER A 113 -6.58 16.77 5.41
C SER A 113 -5.21 17.15 4.86
N LYS A 114 -4.78 16.56 3.72
CA LYS A 114 -3.39 16.71 3.22
C LYS A 114 -3.23 17.83 2.20
N TYR A 115 -4.24 18.08 1.38
CA TYR A 115 -4.19 19.08 0.31
C TYR A 115 -5.21 20.20 0.47
N GLY A 116 -6.18 20.04 1.37
CA GLY A 116 -7.40 20.85 1.38
C GLY A 116 -8.28 20.55 0.17
N TYR A 117 -9.56 20.88 0.27
CA TYR A 117 -10.24 21.38 -0.92
C TYR A 117 -9.69 22.78 -1.10
N THR A 118 -8.98 23.05 -2.19
CA THR A 118 -8.81 24.43 -2.64
C THR A 118 -10.22 24.95 -2.83
N ASP A 119 -10.70 25.68 -1.81
CA ASP A 119 -11.78 26.63 -1.96
C ASP A 119 -11.38 27.40 -3.20
N ARG A 120 -12.17 27.28 -4.27
CA ARG A 120 -12.01 28.16 -5.40
C ARG A 120 -12.15 29.53 -4.77
N ASP A 121 -11.07 30.30 -4.69
CA ASP A 121 -11.12 31.70 -4.29
C ASP A 121 -12.16 32.36 -5.21
N PHE A 122 -13.40 32.42 -4.74
CA PHE A 122 -14.45 33.24 -5.31
C PHE A 122 -14.14 34.64 -4.82
N THR A 123 -13.05 35.22 -5.33
CA THR A 123 -12.79 36.64 -5.17
C THR A 123 -13.91 37.34 -5.94
N LEU A 124 -14.85 37.89 -5.16
CA LEU A 124 -16.06 38.58 -5.61
C LEU A 124 -15.74 39.99 -6.14
#